data_AF-A0A6J7IY06-F1
#
_entry.id   AF-A0A6J7IY06-F1
#
_cell.length_a   1.000
_cell.length_b   1.000
_cell.length_c   1.000
_cell.angle_alpha   90.00
_cell.angle_beta   90.00
_cell.angle_gamma   90.00
#
_symmetry.space_group_name_H-M   'P 1'
#
loop_
_entity.id
_entity.type
_entity.pdbx_description
1 polymer ?
#
loop_
_entity_poly.entity_id
_entity_poly.type
_entity_poly.pdbx_seq_one_letter_code
_entity_poly.pdbx_strand_id
1 'polypeptide(L)'
;MKNNIIHSVLSFNEVQNLVNDSLVKLNKEKLSDEHRVVKFYMPMSDDIKSKLENSLSINLSQITMIPMRWIRGDTVPHIDKGDTSFTTTYLLYLTDSIGSLLIDGQSYPIAVGDAHIFSEGLEHSTINTGNNERLMLGPMSESGFGVGAPTSILYFNNETDASNNENSIVSDWTNYTIETINDISSWMIFSNYYGSNPTPNGGPHYTGEDLIPSGTYYLYPYITQPQPQLFRLSMNSLFTNNAQVYYKPHSLSTGSGGSGVTNARHKQRRT
;
A
#
# COMPACT_ATOMS: atom_id res chain seq x y z
N MET A 1 -7.60 -7.01 -25.57
CA MET A 1 -8.49 -8.04 -26.15
C MET A 1 -9.92 -7.76 -25.69
N LYS A 2 -10.94 -8.15 -26.47
CA LYS A 2 -12.32 -8.18 -25.97
C LYS A 2 -12.44 -9.23 -24.87
N ASN A 3 -13.37 -9.04 -23.93
CA ASN A 3 -13.68 -10.04 -22.90
C ASN A 3 -14.00 -11.40 -23.54
N ASN A 4 -13.36 -12.46 -23.06
CA ASN A 4 -13.67 -13.84 -23.40
C ASN A 4 -14.38 -14.52 -22.22
N ILE A 5 -15.46 -15.25 -22.50
CA ILE A 5 -16.26 -15.92 -21.47
C ILE A 5 -16.15 -17.42 -21.67
N ILE A 6 -15.79 -18.12 -20.60
CA ILE A 6 -15.80 -19.58 -20.57
C ILE A 6 -16.87 -20.02 -19.58
N HIS A 7 -17.88 -20.72 -20.09
CA HIS A 7 -19.00 -21.17 -19.30
C HIS A 7 -18.69 -22.48 -18.58
N SER A 8 -19.21 -22.63 -17.36
CA SER A 8 -19.17 -23.89 -16.59
C SER A 8 -17.75 -24.46 -16.42
N VAL A 9 -16.78 -23.61 -16.06
CA VAL A 9 -15.38 -24.02 -15.83
C VAL A 9 -15.27 -25.11 -14.75
N LEU A 10 -16.10 -24.99 -13.71
CA LEU A 10 -16.23 -25.98 -12.65
C LEU A 10 -17.61 -26.64 -12.74
N SER A 11 -17.69 -27.92 -12.38
CA SER A 11 -18.99 -28.59 -12.28
C SER A 11 -19.82 -28.04 -11.13
N PHE A 12 -21.15 -28.22 -11.20
CA PHE A 12 -22.06 -27.79 -10.13
C PHE A 12 -21.64 -28.32 -8.75
N ASN A 13 -21.26 -29.60 -8.64
CA ASN A 13 -20.84 -30.18 -7.37
C ASN A 13 -19.55 -29.55 -6.84
N GLU A 14 -18.61 -29.20 -7.72
CA GLU A 14 -17.37 -28.53 -7.32
C GLU A 14 -17.64 -27.12 -6.81
N VAL A 15 -18.48 -26.37 -7.50
CA VAL A 15 -18.93 -25.05 -7.04
C VAL A 15 -19.62 -25.17 -5.68
N GLN A 16 -20.55 -26.13 -5.52
CA GLN A 16 -21.24 -26.34 -4.26
C GLN A 16 -20.27 -26.73 -3.13
N ASN A 17 -19.25 -27.54 -3.40
CA ASN A 17 -18.24 -27.88 -2.41
C ASN A 17 -17.44 -26.64 -1.98
N LEU A 18 -17.04 -25.78 -2.92
CA LEU A 18 -16.33 -24.53 -2.61
C LEU A 18 -17.22 -23.56 -1.82
N VAL A 19 -18.46 -23.33 -2.24
CA VAL A 19 -19.40 -22.44 -1.56
C VAL A 19 -19.71 -22.93 -0.14
N ASN A 20 -19.70 -24.25 0.07
CA ASN A 20 -19.98 -24.85 1.38
C ASN A 20 -18.77 -24.98 2.30
N ASP A 21 -17.56 -24.68 1.81
CA ASP A 21 -16.34 -24.71 2.59
C ASP A 21 -16.42 -23.79 3.82
N SER A 22 -15.85 -24.23 4.94
CA SER A 22 -15.93 -23.50 6.21
C SER A 22 -15.19 -22.17 6.16
N LEU A 23 -14.08 -22.07 5.45
CA LEU A 23 -13.33 -20.82 5.28
C LEU A 23 -14.11 -19.83 4.42
N VAL A 24 -14.78 -20.32 3.37
CA VAL A 24 -15.63 -19.49 2.51
C VAL A 24 -16.81 -18.91 3.30
N LYS A 25 -17.47 -19.73 4.11
CA LYS A 25 -18.57 -19.29 5.00
C LYS A 25 -18.09 -18.30 6.06
N LEU A 26 -16.97 -18.58 6.72
CA LEU A 26 -16.38 -17.68 7.72
C LEU A 26 -16.06 -16.31 7.13
N ASN A 27 -15.53 -16.24 5.91
CA ASN A 27 -15.27 -14.96 5.26
C ASN A 27 -16.55 -14.27 4.76
N LYS A 28 -17.60 -15.03 4.47
CA LYS A 28 -18.92 -14.48 4.14
C LYS A 28 -19.50 -13.68 5.30
N GLU A 29 -19.37 -14.19 6.52
CA GLU A 29 -19.88 -13.55 7.75
C GLU A 29 -19.25 -12.17 8.03
N LYS A 30 -18.08 -11.88 7.43
CA LYS A 30 -17.42 -10.57 7.54
C LYS A 30 -18.05 -9.50 6.64
N LEU A 31 -18.94 -9.86 5.71
CA LEU A 31 -19.66 -8.88 4.89
C LEU A 31 -20.64 -8.09 5.76
N SER A 32 -20.47 -6.76 5.75
CA SER A 32 -21.40 -5.82 6.37
C SER A 32 -21.75 -4.71 5.39
N ASP A 33 -22.60 -3.77 5.81
CA ASP A 33 -22.91 -2.61 4.98
C ASP A 33 -21.70 -1.66 4.86
N GLU A 34 -20.83 -1.66 5.87
CA GLU A 34 -19.54 -0.98 5.88
C GLU A 34 -18.45 -1.77 5.13
N HIS A 35 -18.51 -3.11 5.18
CA HIS A 35 -17.53 -4.00 4.53
C HIS A 35 -18.18 -4.78 3.39
N ARG A 36 -18.36 -4.09 2.26
CA ARG A 36 -19.03 -4.66 1.08
C ARG A 36 -18.14 -5.58 0.24
N VAL A 37 -16.84 -5.63 0.54
CA VAL A 37 -15.87 -6.49 -0.13
C VAL A 37 -15.01 -7.18 0.92
N VAL A 38 -15.00 -8.51 0.91
CA VAL A 38 -14.11 -9.32 1.76
C VAL A 38 -13.22 -10.15 0.86
N LYS A 39 -11.91 -9.94 0.96
CA LYS A 39 -10.89 -10.68 0.21
C LYS A 39 -10.25 -11.72 1.10
N PHE A 40 -9.96 -12.88 0.54
CA PHE A 40 -9.28 -13.96 1.24
C PHE A 40 -8.59 -14.88 0.24
N TYR A 41 -7.79 -15.81 0.76
CA TYR A 41 -7.12 -16.82 -0.04
C TYR A 41 -7.56 -18.19 0.44
N MET A 42 -7.73 -19.12 -0.50
CA MET A 42 -8.18 -20.47 -0.19
C MET A 42 -7.26 -21.50 -0.85
N PRO A 43 -6.78 -22.51 -0.12
CA PRO A 43 -6.09 -23.64 -0.73
C PRO A 43 -7.06 -24.42 -1.63
N MET A 44 -6.62 -24.75 -2.84
CA MET A 44 -7.40 -25.54 -3.80
C MET A 44 -6.79 -26.92 -3.97
N SER A 45 -7.63 -27.93 -4.17
CA SER A 45 -7.18 -29.27 -4.53
C SER A 45 -6.49 -29.27 -5.91
N ASP A 46 -5.59 -30.22 -6.12
CA ASP A 46 -4.87 -30.37 -7.39
C ASP A 46 -5.82 -30.61 -8.58
N ASP A 47 -6.94 -31.29 -8.35
CA ASP A 47 -7.99 -31.50 -9.35
C ASP A 47 -8.64 -30.19 -9.81
N ILE A 48 -8.99 -29.29 -8.86
CA ILE A 48 -9.58 -27.98 -9.18
C ILE A 48 -8.52 -27.09 -9.86
N LYS A 49 -7.28 -27.07 -9.35
CA LYS A 49 -6.18 -26.31 -9.98
C LYS A 49 -5.96 -26.76 -11.42
N SER A 50 -5.86 -28.07 -11.65
CA SER A 50 -5.67 -28.65 -12.98
C SER A 50 -6.81 -28.26 -13.93
N LYS A 51 -8.07 -28.23 -13.46
CA LYS A 51 -9.21 -27.77 -14.26
C LYS A 51 -9.13 -26.28 -14.61
N LEU A 52 -8.76 -25.45 -13.64
CA LEU A 52 -8.59 -24.01 -13.86
C LEU A 52 -7.45 -23.74 -14.85
N GLU A 53 -6.29 -24.38 -14.69
CA GLU A 53 -5.14 -24.26 -15.60
C GLU A 53 -5.52 -24.65 -17.03
N ASN A 54 -6.17 -25.80 -17.21
CA ASN A 54 -6.56 -26.29 -18.53
C ASN A 54 -7.66 -25.43 -19.18
N SER A 55 -8.67 -25.03 -18.40
CA SER A 55 -9.82 -24.29 -18.94
C SER A 55 -9.47 -22.83 -19.24
N LEU A 56 -8.67 -22.19 -18.37
CA LEU A 56 -8.33 -20.77 -18.46
C LEU A 56 -6.98 -20.53 -19.16
N SER A 57 -6.21 -21.57 -19.45
CA SER A 57 -4.84 -21.47 -19.98
C SER A 57 -3.90 -20.64 -19.09
N ILE A 58 -4.01 -20.83 -17.77
CA ILE A 58 -3.19 -20.15 -16.75
C ILE A 58 -2.19 -21.12 -16.11
N ASN A 59 -1.18 -20.57 -15.43
CA ASN A 59 -0.20 -21.36 -14.68
C ASN A 59 -0.35 -21.11 -13.18
N LEU A 60 -0.81 -22.12 -12.44
CA LEU A 60 -1.01 -22.07 -11.00
C LEU A 60 0.07 -22.83 -10.22
N SER A 61 1.09 -23.37 -10.89
CA SER A 61 2.15 -24.18 -10.27
C SER A 61 2.93 -23.46 -9.17
N GLN A 62 2.97 -22.12 -9.20
CA GLN A 62 3.71 -21.29 -8.26
C GLN A 62 2.88 -20.86 -7.04
N ILE A 63 1.57 -21.12 -7.04
CA ILE A 63 0.68 -20.68 -5.97
C ILE A 63 0.10 -21.84 -5.18
N THR A 64 0.08 -21.68 -3.86
CA THR A 64 -0.53 -22.65 -2.95
C THR A 64 -2.00 -22.32 -2.70
N MET A 65 -2.36 -21.04 -2.69
CA MET A 65 -3.71 -20.54 -2.43
C MET A 65 -4.21 -19.64 -3.57
N ILE A 66 -5.48 -19.78 -3.93
CA ILE A 66 -6.14 -18.96 -4.95
C ILE A 66 -6.84 -17.78 -4.28
N PRO A 67 -6.70 -16.54 -4.82
CA PRO A 67 -7.45 -15.40 -4.34
C PRO A 67 -8.95 -15.59 -4.54
N MET A 68 -9.74 -15.20 -3.55
CA MET A 68 -11.19 -15.22 -3.58
C MET A 68 -11.75 -13.91 -3.03
N ARG A 69 -12.99 -13.61 -3.40
CA ARG A 69 -13.67 -12.42 -2.91
C ARG A 69 -15.17 -12.66 -2.74
N TRP A 70 -15.68 -12.23 -1.59
CA TRP A 70 -17.09 -11.95 -1.37
C TRP A 70 -17.36 -10.48 -1.67
N ILE A 71 -18.43 -10.19 -2.40
CA ILE A 71 -18.84 -8.82 -2.74
C ILE A 71 -20.34 -8.67 -2.49
N ARG A 72 -20.76 -7.58 -1.84
CA ARG A 72 -22.16 -7.19 -1.64
C ARG A 72 -22.48 -5.90 -2.39
N GLY A 73 -23.33 -6.01 -3.40
CA GLY A 73 -23.76 -4.90 -4.25
C GLY A 73 -22.69 -4.34 -5.18
N ASP A 74 -22.94 -3.19 -5.79
CA ASP A 74 -22.18 -2.71 -6.96
C ASP A 74 -20.73 -2.38 -6.65
N THR A 75 -19.86 -2.57 -7.63
CA THR A 75 -18.45 -2.14 -7.58
C THR A 75 -18.27 -0.96 -8.51
N VAL A 76 -17.60 0.08 -8.02
CA VAL A 76 -17.25 1.25 -8.84
C VAL A 76 -16.36 0.85 -10.03
N PRO A 77 -16.39 1.61 -11.13
CA PRO A 77 -15.46 1.39 -12.24
C PRO A 77 -14.00 1.52 -11.80
N HIS A 78 -13.18 0.54 -12.19
CA HIS A 78 -11.76 0.47 -11.86
C HIS A 78 -10.97 -0.35 -12.89
N ILE A 79 -9.64 -0.23 -12.86
CA ILE A 79 -8.71 -1.06 -13.61
C ILE A 79 -7.94 -1.92 -12.62
N ASP A 80 -7.85 -3.21 -12.89
CA ASP A 80 -7.11 -4.12 -12.02
C ASP A 80 -5.61 -3.80 -12.03
N LYS A 81 -5.03 -3.81 -10.83
CA LYS A 81 -3.59 -3.74 -10.61
C LYS A 81 -3.13 -4.90 -9.74
N GLY A 82 -1.89 -5.32 -9.96
CA GLY A 82 -1.21 -6.36 -9.20
C GLY A 82 0.20 -5.92 -8.85
N ASP A 83 0.83 -6.62 -7.91
CA ASP A 83 2.17 -6.30 -7.40
C ASP A 83 3.22 -6.39 -8.51
N THR A 84 3.02 -7.27 -9.47
CA THR A 84 3.85 -7.41 -10.67
C THR A 84 3.05 -7.09 -11.93
N SER A 85 3.74 -6.70 -13.00
CA SER A 85 3.12 -6.59 -14.32
C SER A 85 2.46 -7.92 -14.70
N PHE A 86 1.24 -7.83 -15.21
CA PHE A 86 0.48 -8.95 -15.74
C PHE A 86 -0.26 -8.47 -16.99
N THR A 87 -0.76 -9.41 -17.79
CA THR A 87 -1.38 -9.07 -19.08
C THR A 87 -2.87 -9.33 -19.12
N THR A 88 -3.36 -10.22 -18.26
CA THR A 88 -4.73 -10.72 -18.31
C THR A 88 -5.32 -10.88 -16.92
N THR A 89 -6.51 -10.32 -16.69
CA THR A 89 -7.34 -10.60 -15.52
C THR A 89 -8.20 -11.83 -15.79
N TYR A 90 -8.26 -12.72 -14.80
CA TYR A 90 -9.17 -13.85 -14.72
C TYR A 90 -10.07 -13.69 -13.50
N LEU A 91 -11.39 -13.76 -13.69
CA LEU A 91 -12.36 -13.89 -12.60
C LEU A 91 -13.35 -15.00 -12.94
N LEU A 92 -13.81 -15.75 -11.95
CA LEU A 92 -14.77 -16.84 -12.11
C LEU A 92 -15.82 -16.76 -11.01
N TYR A 93 -17.08 -16.56 -11.39
CA TYR A 93 -18.18 -16.48 -10.44
C TYR A 93 -18.57 -17.86 -9.91
N LEU A 94 -18.74 -17.96 -8.60
CA LEU A 94 -19.17 -19.19 -7.91
C LEU A 94 -20.63 -19.11 -7.43
N THR A 95 -21.29 -17.99 -7.68
CA THR A 95 -22.70 -17.75 -7.35
C THR A 95 -23.32 -16.87 -8.43
N ASP A 96 -24.60 -17.07 -8.72
CA ASP A 96 -25.37 -16.14 -9.54
C ASP A 96 -25.57 -14.80 -8.81
N SER A 97 -25.73 -13.73 -9.59
CA SER A 97 -26.17 -12.43 -9.06
C SER A 97 -27.14 -11.78 -10.03
N ILE A 98 -28.16 -11.11 -9.48
CA ILE A 98 -28.88 -10.11 -10.25
C ILE A 98 -27.89 -9.02 -10.68
N GLY A 99 -28.08 -8.39 -11.84
CA GLY A 99 -27.19 -7.35 -12.35
C GLY A 99 -26.19 -7.83 -13.40
N SER A 100 -25.12 -7.08 -13.60
CA SER A 100 -24.15 -7.34 -14.67
C SER A 100 -22.75 -6.88 -14.32
N LEU A 101 -21.76 -7.59 -14.86
CA LEU A 101 -20.38 -7.17 -14.96
C LEU A 101 -20.22 -6.32 -16.22
N LEU A 102 -19.76 -5.08 -16.07
CA LEU A 102 -19.36 -4.23 -17.18
C LEU A 102 -17.85 -4.35 -17.39
N ILE A 103 -17.41 -4.64 -18.61
CA ILE A 103 -15.99 -4.57 -19.00
C ILE A 103 -15.94 -3.75 -20.29
N ASP A 104 -15.18 -2.65 -20.27
CA ASP A 104 -15.03 -1.75 -21.43
C ASP A 104 -16.39 -1.31 -22.01
N GLY A 105 -17.32 -0.95 -21.11
CA GLY A 105 -18.69 -0.54 -21.44
C GLY A 105 -19.63 -1.66 -21.93
N GLN A 106 -19.15 -2.89 -22.11
CA GLN A 106 -19.98 -4.04 -22.47
C GLN A 106 -20.51 -4.76 -21.25
N SER A 107 -21.79 -5.09 -21.27
CA SER A 107 -22.51 -5.72 -20.15
C SER A 107 -22.56 -7.24 -20.32
N TYR A 108 -22.19 -7.95 -19.25
CA TYR A 108 -22.19 -9.41 -19.17
C TYR A 108 -22.99 -9.87 -17.95
N PRO A 109 -23.79 -10.95 -18.07
CA PRO A 109 -24.48 -11.50 -16.91
C PRO A 109 -23.49 -12.06 -15.90
N ILE A 110 -23.85 -12.00 -14.61
CA ILE A 110 -23.09 -12.65 -13.54
C ILE A 110 -23.72 -14.02 -13.29
N ALA A 111 -23.14 -15.05 -13.89
CA ALA A 111 -23.65 -16.42 -13.82
C ALA A 111 -22.65 -17.36 -13.13
N VAL A 112 -23.16 -18.28 -12.33
CA VAL A 112 -22.35 -19.29 -11.65
C VAL A 112 -21.59 -20.17 -12.65
N GLY A 113 -20.29 -20.37 -12.38
CA GLY A 113 -19.42 -21.18 -13.22
C GLY A 113 -18.85 -20.45 -14.44
N ASP A 114 -19.28 -19.21 -14.71
CA ASP A 114 -18.74 -18.41 -15.81
C ASP A 114 -17.44 -17.72 -15.38
N ALA A 115 -16.41 -17.91 -16.19
CA ALA A 115 -15.15 -17.20 -16.09
C ALA A 115 -15.09 -16.09 -17.15
N HIS A 116 -14.68 -14.90 -16.72
CA HIS A 116 -14.40 -13.76 -17.58
C HIS A 116 -12.89 -13.53 -17.65
N ILE A 117 -12.39 -13.35 -18.87
CA ILE A 117 -10.98 -13.22 -19.19
C ILE A 117 -10.80 -11.98 -20.05
N PHE A 118 -10.07 -10.99 -19.54
CA PHE A 118 -9.89 -9.72 -20.24
C PHE A 118 -8.50 -9.13 -19.99
N SER A 119 -8.04 -8.29 -20.90
CA SER A 119 -6.70 -7.69 -20.81
C SER A 119 -6.58 -6.75 -19.61
N GLU A 120 -5.40 -6.70 -18.99
CA GLU A 120 -5.02 -5.65 -18.05
C GLU A 120 -5.22 -4.27 -18.72
N GLY A 121 -5.56 -3.25 -17.91
CA GLY A 121 -5.86 -1.91 -18.41
C GLY A 121 -7.32 -1.67 -18.80
N LEU A 122 -8.17 -2.70 -18.84
CA LEU A 122 -9.59 -2.52 -19.12
C LEU A 122 -10.37 -2.13 -17.86
N GLU A 123 -11.09 -1.01 -17.97
CA GLU A 123 -12.00 -0.53 -16.94
C GLU A 123 -13.19 -1.47 -16.82
N HIS A 124 -13.54 -1.82 -15.59
CA HIS A 124 -14.65 -2.71 -15.31
C HIS A 124 -15.34 -2.38 -13.98
N SER A 125 -16.62 -2.75 -13.87
CA SER A 125 -17.50 -2.50 -12.72
C SER A 125 -18.60 -3.56 -12.65
N THR A 126 -19.39 -3.53 -11.58
CA THR A 126 -20.63 -4.30 -11.51
C THR A 126 -21.76 -3.35 -11.19
N ILE A 127 -22.89 -3.51 -11.90
CA ILE A 127 -24.04 -2.62 -11.77
C ILE A 127 -25.33 -3.41 -11.53
N ASN A 128 -26.29 -2.77 -10.87
CA ASN A 128 -27.63 -3.32 -10.64
C ASN A 128 -27.62 -4.65 -9.86
N THR A 129 -26.63 -4.86 -9.01
CA THR A 129 -26.50 -6.08 -8.19
C THR A 129 -27.26 -6.00 -6.85
N GLY A 130 -27.78 -4.82 -6.52
CA GLY A 130 -28.55 -4.59 -5.29
C GLY A 130 -27.72 -4.90 -4.05
N ASN A 131 -28.26 -5.72 -3.14
CA ASN A 131 -27.54 -6.25 -1.98
C ASN A 131 -27.19 -7.74 -2.12
N ASN A 132 -27.21 -8.29 -3.35
CA ASN A 132 -26.81 -9.68 -3.55
C ASN A 132 -25.33 -9.86 -3.22
N GLU A 133 -25.08 -10.89 -2.42
CA GLU A 133 -23.74 -11.33 -2.05
C GLU A 133 -23.27 -12.34 -3.09
N ARG A 134 -22.14 -12.05 -3.70
CA ARG A 134 -21.56 -12.91 -4.73
C ARG A 134 -20.15 -13.32 -4.36
N LEU A 135 -19.87 -14.59 -4.62
CA LEU A 135 -18.54 -15.17 -4.45
C LEU A 135 -17.89 -15.32 -5.82
N MET A 136 -16.60 -15.01 -5.89
CA MET A 136 -15.79 -15.29 -7.07
C MET A 136 -14.39 -15.78 -6.69
N LEU A 137 -13.82 -16.61 -7.57
CA LEU A 137 -12.38 -16.85 -7.66
C LEU A 137 -11.77 -15.68 -8.44
N GLY A 138 -10.63 -15.18 -7.95
CA GLY A 138 -9.99 -13.99 -8.48
C GLY A 138 -10.50 -12.67 -7.86
N PRO A 139 -10.21 -11.52 -8.51
CA PRO A 139 -9.50 -11.41 -9.78
C PRO A 139 -8.04 -11.87 -9.62
N MET A 140 -7.48 -12.50 -10.65
CA MET A 140 -6.07 -12.97 -10.64
C MET A 140 -5.39 -12.79 -12.00
N SER A 141 -4.06 -12.83 -12.01
CA SER A 141 -3.23 -12.78 -13.22
C SER A 141 -3.07 -14.15 -13.89
N GLU A 142 -2.39 -14.21 -15.04
CA GLU A 142 -2.02 -15.45 -15.74
C GLU A 142 -1.15 -16.42 -14.92
N SER A 143 -0.52 -15.92 -13.85
CA SER A 143 0.27 -16.71 -12.89
C SER A 143 -0.51 -17.03 -11.61
N GLY A 144 -1.80 -16.71 -11.56
CA GLY A 144 -2.69 -17.00 -10.42
C GLY A 144 -2.55 -16.06 -9.23
N PHE A 145 -1.65 -15.06 -9.28
CA PHE A 145 -1.54 -14.05 -8.23
C PHE A 145 -2.76 -13.13 -8.25
N GLY A 146 -3.26 -12.75 -7.06
CA GLY A 146 -4.40 -11.84 -6.95
C GLY A 146 -4.12 -10.48 -7.58
N VAL A 147 -5.10 -9.97 -8.31
CA VAL A 147 -5.11 -8.61 -8.86
C VAL A 147 -6.41 -7.90 -8.47
N GLY A 148 -6.55 -6.64 -8.86
CA GLY A 148 -7.68 -5.83 -8.43
C GLY A 148 -7.66 -5.57 -6.92
N ALA A 149 -6.46 -5.55 -6.32
CA ALA A 149 -6.24 -4.84 -5.08
C ALA A 149 -6.72 -3.41 -5.29
N PRO A 150 -7.63 -2.87 -4.47
CA PRO A 150 -7.90 -1.46 -4.51
C PRO A 150 -6.57 -0.76 -4.27
N THR A 151 -6.09 -0.11 -5.31
CA THR A 151 -5.07 0.89 -5.21
C THR A 151 -5.66 2.02 -4.39
N SER A 152 -5.13 2.27 -3.19
CA SER A 152 -5.75 3.25 -2.31
C SER A 152 -4.75 4.07 -1.53
N ILE A 153 -5.17 5.31 -1.26
CA ILE A 153 -4.56 6.15 -0.24
C ILE A 153 -5.50 6.12 0.96
N LEU A 154 -5.02 5.57 2.07
CA LEU A 154 -5.70 5.66 3.36
C LEU A 154 -5.11 6.82 4.13
N TYR A 155 -5.99 7.76 4.52
CA TYR A 155 -5.63 8.91 5.34
C TYR A 155 -5.94 8.61 6.80
N PHE A 156 -4.97 8.82 7.68
CA PHE A 156 -5.06 8.63 9.12
C PHE A 156 -4.84 9.96 9.84
N ASN A 157 -5.27 10.07 11.10
CA ASN A 157 -5.07 11.30 11.89
C ASN A 157 -3.65 11.42 12.45
N ASN A 158 -2.92 10.32 12.59
CA ASN A 158 -1.59 10.28 13.18
C ASN A 158 -0.81 9.03 12.71
N GLU A 159 0.48 9.00 13.01
CA GLU A 159 1.39 7.91 12.65
C GLU A 159 1.01 6.57 13.31
N THR A 160 0.53 6.59 14.55
CA THR A 160 0.17 5.37 15.28
C THR A 160 -0.99 4.63 14.62
N ASP A 161 -2.07 5.35 14.29
CA ASP A 161 -3.21 4.81 13.55
C ASP A 161 -2.79 4.25 12.18
N ALA A 162 -1.94 5.00 11.45
CA ALA A 162 -1.38 4.53 10.18
C ALA A 162 -0.55 3.25 10.35
N SER A 163 0.25 3.14 11.42
CA SER A 163 1.09 1.96 11.67
C SER A 163 0.31 0.70 12.02
N ASN A 164 -0.84 0.87 12.69
CA ASN A 164 -1.70 -0.24 13.12
C ASN A 164 -2.81 -0.55 12.10
N ASN A 165 -2.99 0.28 11.07
CA ASN A 165 -4.12 0.23 10.16
C ASN A 165 -5.48 0.36 10.87
N GLU A 166 -5.58 1.32 11.79
CA GLU A 166 -6.78 1.57 12.60
C GLU A 166 -7.30 2.99 12.37
N ASN A 167 -8.61 3.21 12.51
CA ASN A 167 -9.22 4.56 12.52
C ASN A 167 -8.90 5.44 11.30
N SER A 168 -8.92 4.90 10.07
CA SER A 168 -8.76 5.73 8.87
C SER A 168 -9.86 6.80 8.77
N ILE A 169 -9.48 8.01 8.38
CA ILE A 169 -10.37 9.16 8.22
C ILE A 169 -11.12 9.06 6.88
N VAL A 170 -10.36 8.81 5.82
CA VAL A 170 -10.83 8.74 4.43
C VAL A 170 -9.99 7.69 3.72
N SER A 171 -10.61 7.05 2.74
CA SER A 171 -9.92 6.18 1.78
C SER A 171 -10.27 6.67 0.38
N ASP A 172 -9.25 7.07 -0.39
CA ASP A 172 -9.41 7.27 -1.83
C ASP A 172 -9.07 5.94 -2.52
N TRP A 173 -10.06 5.40 -3.22
CA TRP A 173 -10.01 4.13 -3.93
C TRP A 173 -9.83 4.29 -5.44
N THR A 174 -9.78 5.54 -5.92
CA THR A 174 -9.97 5.88 -7.32
C THR A 174 -8.71 6.39 -8.00
N ASN A 175 -7.83 7.07 -7.26
CA ASN A 175 -6.59 7.60 -7.80
C ASN A 175 -5.47 7.63 -6.74
N TYR A 176 -4.23 7.85 -7.20
CA TYR A 176 -3.05 8.00 -6.33
C TYR A 176 -2.67 9.47 -6.15
N THR A 177 -3.62 10.38 -6.37
CA THR A 177 -3.41 11.81 -6.17
C THR A 177 -3.74 12.15 -4.71
N ILE A 178 -2.80 12.77 -4.01
CA ILE A 178 -3.03 13.17 -2.62
C ILE A 178 -4.12 14.25 -2.56
N GLU A 179 -5.12 14.06 -1.72
CA GLU A 179 -6.23 14.99 -1.53
C GLU A 179 -6.01 15.90 -0.30
N THR A 180 -6.81 16.97 -0.20
CA THR A 180 -6.92 17.74 1.04
C THR A 180 -8.03 17.13 1.89
N ILE A 181 -7.70 16.64 3.08
CA ILE A 181 -8.65 16.02 4.00
C ILE A 181 -8.64 16.84 5.30
N ASN A 182 -9.80 17.33 5.75
CA ASN A 182 -9.94 18.11 6.98
C ASN A 182 -8.92 19.27 7.10
N ASP A 183 -8.79 20.06 6.03
CA ASP A 183 -7.83 21.18 5.91
C ASP A 183 -6.35 20.78 6.00
N ILE A 184 -6.03 19.47 5.98
CA ILE A 184 -4.66 18.96 5.91
C ILE A 184 -4.26 18.81 4.45
N SER A 185 -3.24 19.57 4.04
CA SER A 185 -2.71 19.56 2.67
C SER A 185 -1.26 19.07 2.56
N SER A 186 -0.71 18.56 3.67
CA SER A 186 0.66 18.04 3.75
C SER A 186 0.68 16.76 4.56
N TRP A 187 1.26 15.73 3.97
CA TRP A 187 1.16 14.35 4.44
C TRP A 187 2.53 13.68 4.52
N MET A 188 2.62 12.70 5.40
CA MET A 188 3.70 11.75 5.51
C MET A 188 3.20 10.39 5.05
N ILE A 189 3.93 9.74 4.15
CA ILE A 189 3.73 8.33 3.82
C ILE A 189 4.39 7.52 4.93
N PHE A 190 3.57 6.86 5.77
CA PHE A 190 4.06 5.91 6.76
C PHE A 190 4.67 4.69 6.05
N SER A 191 3.86 4.04 5.23
CA SER A 191 4.25 2.87 4.48
C SER A 191 3.43 2.74 3.19
N ASN A 192 3.95 1.92 2.29
CA ASN A 192 3.21 1.40 1.18
C ASN A 192 3.13 -0.13 1.30
N TYR A 193 1.91 -0.65 1.30
CA TYR A 193 1.66 -2.08 1.36
C TYR A 193 1.38 -2.63 -0.04
N TYR A 194 2.00 -3.77 -0.40
CA TYR A 194 1.87 -4.44 -1.71
C TYR A 194 2.39 -3.66 -2.93
N GLY A 195 3.09 -2.52 -2.77
CA GLY A 195 3.67 -1.82 -3.90
C GLY A 195 4.99 -2.41 -4.37
N SER A 196 5.11 -2.63 -5.69
CA SER A 196 6.41 -2.71 -6.36
C SER A 196 6.94 -1.31 -6.69
N ASN A 197 8.11 -0.98 -6.13
CA ASN A 197 8.77 0.32 -6.32
C ASN A 197 7.87 1.54 -6.00
N PRO A 198 7.29 1.63 -4.79
CA PRO A 198 6.39 2.72 -4.42
C PRO A 198 7.12 4.07 -4.29
N THR A 199 6.35 5.16 -4.23
CA THR A 199 6.86 6.47 -3.78
C THR A 199 7.56 6.28 -2.43
N PRO A 200 8.76 6.86 -2.22
CA PRO A 200 9.48 6.69 -0.97
C PRO A 200 8.65 7.08 0.25
N ASN A 201 8.73 6.27 1.31
CA ASN A 201 8.13 6.62 2.60
C ASN A 201 8.76 7.91 3.16
N GLY A 202 8.00 8.60 4.01
CA GLY A 202 8.37 9.88 4.57
C GLY A 202 7.57 11.03 3.96
N GLY A 203 8.15 12.21 3.92
CA GLY A 203 7.49 13.41 3.44
C GLY A 203 8.29 14.68 3.77
N PRO A 204 7.68 15.86 3.60
CA PRO A 204 6.27 16.07 3.23
C PRO A 204 5.95 15.72 1.77
N HIS A 205 4.76 15.17 1.56
CA HIS A 205 4.06 15.13 0.28
C HIS A 205 2.85 16.06 0.34
N TYR A 206 2.46 16.65 -0.78
CA TYR A 206 1.45 17.71 -0.79
C TYR A 206 0.20 17.32 -1.59
N THR A 207 -0.96 17.90 -1.24
CA THR A 207 -2.18 17.73 -2.04
C THR A 207 -1.92 18.06 -3.52
N GLY A 208 -2.45 17.22 -4.41
CA GLY A 208 -2.28 17.31 -5.86
C GLY A 208 -1.06 16.54 -6.39
N GLU A 209 -0.21 16.01 -5.51
CA GLU A 209 0.90 15.14 -5.90
C GLU A 209 0.40 13.74 -6.26
N ASP A 210 0.80 13.25 -7.43
CA ASP A 210 0.54 11.88 -7.87
C ASP A 210 1.60 10.93 -7.30
N LEU A 211 1.18 9.98 -6.48
CA LEU A 211 2.02 8.89 -6.02
C LEU A 211 2.22 7.85 -7.13
N ILE A 212 3.35 7.14 -7.08
CA ILE A 212 3.59 6.01 -7.98
C ILE A 212 2.47 5.00 -7.73
N PRO A 213 1.71 4.58 -8.76
CA PRO A 213 0.46 3.86 -8.58
C PRO A 213 0.69 2.38 -8.25
N SER A 214 1.23 2.14 -7.08
CA SER A 214 1.72 0.85 -6.62
C SER A 214 1.25 0.61 -5.19
N GLY A 215 0.53 -0.49 -4.94
CA GLY A 215 0.10 -0.89 -3.61
C GLY A 215 -0.98 -0.05 -2.94
N THR A 216 -0.84 0.17 -1.64
CA THR A 216 -1.76 0.97 -0.82
C THR A 216 -0.93 1.86 0.09
N TYR A 217 -1.13 3.17 0.03
CA TYR A 217 -0.39 4.13 0.82
C TYR A 217 -1.13 4.50 2.09
N TYR A 218 -0.37 4.58 3.18
CA TYR A 218 -0.87 4.94 4.49
C TYR A 218 -0.32 6.33 4.81
N LEU A 219 -1.18 7.33 4.75
CA LEU A 219 -0.81 8.74 4.93
C LEU A 219 -1.27 9.25 6.28
N TYR A 220 -0.45 10.05 6.95
CA TYR A 220 -0.83 10.80 8.14
C TYR A 220 -0.31 12.24 8.05
N PRO A 221 -0.79 13.19 8.87
CA PRO A 221 -0.48 14.60 8.69
C PRO A 221 1.02 14.85 8.91
N TYR A 222 1.63 15.60 8.00
CA TYR A 222 2.99 16.08 8.22
C TYR A 222 2.97 17.21 9.25
N ILE A 223 3.66 16.98 10.37
CA ILE A 223 3.90 18.01 11.38
C ILE A 223 5.30 18.54 11.13
N THR A 224 5.41 19.82 10.73
CA THR A 224 6.71 20.48 10.64
C THR A 224 7.41 20.35 11.98
N GLN A 225 8.53 19.61 12.01
CA GLN A 225 9.33 19.57 13.22
C GLN A 225 9.69 21.01 13.59
N PRO A 226 9.51 21.43 14.84
CA PRO A 226 9.94 22.74 15.27
C PRO A 226 11.42 22.84 14.87
N GLN A 227 11.72 23.74 13.93
CA GLN A 227 13.11 23.94 13.54
C GLN A 227 13.87 24.15 14.83
N PRO A 228 14.96 23.38 15.08
CA PRO A 228 15.77 23.59 16.25
C PRO A 228 16.02 25.08 16.28
N GLN A 229 15.48 25.76 17.30
CA GLN A 229 15.75 27.18 17.43
C GLN A 229 17.25 27.21 17.48
N LEU A 230 17.87 27.69 16.40
CA LEU A 230 19.27 28.00 16.40
C LEU A 230 19.32 29.11 17.44
N PHE A 231 19.55 28.72 18.69
CA PHE A 231 20.09 29.59 19.68
C PHE A 231 21.34 30.07 18.98
N ARG A 232 21.23 31.27 18.40
CA ARG A 232 22.38 32.10 18.17
C ARG A 232 22.91 32.26 19.58
N LEU A 233 23.78 31.34 19.97
CA LEU A 233 24.81 31.60 20.94
C LEU A 233 25.57 32.74 20.28
N SER A 234 25.04 33.96 20.46
CA SER A 234 25.83 35.15 20.36
C SER A 234 26.90 34.88 21.40
N MET A 235 28.05 34.41 20.94
CA MET A 235 29.27 34.50 21.70
C MET A 235 29.58 36.00 21.78
N ASN A 236 28.73 36.74 22.50
CA ASN A 236 29.12 37.97 23.14
C ASN A 236 30.28 37.53 24.01
N SER A 237 31.48 37.77 23.48
CA SER A 237 32.77 37.42 24.03
C SER A 237 32.73 37.40 25.55
N LEU A 238 32.60 36.20 26.14
CA LEU A 238 32.93 35.95 27.54
C LEU A 238 34.44 35.94 27.74
N PHE A 239 35.23 36.24 26.70
CA PHE A 239 36.52 36.86 26.93
C PHE A 239 36.24 38.26 27.50
N THR A 240 35.94 38.32 28.80
CA THR A 240 36.60 39.34 29.59
C THR A 240 38.08 39.26 29.25
N ASN A 241 38.67 40.43 29.08
CA ASN A 241 40.09 40.61 28.83
C ASN A 241 40.90 40.07 30.02
N ASN A 242 40.95 38.74 30.18
CA ASN A 242 41.70 38.04 31.23
C ASN A 242 43.18 37.91 30.86
N ALA A 243 43.64 38.63 29.84
CA ALA A 243 45.05 38.84 29.56
C ALA A 243 45.58 40.08 30.33
N GLN A 244 45.15 40.32 31.57
CA GLN A 244 46.03 41.00 32.52
C GLN A 244 46.98 39.96 33.10
N VAL A 245 48.07 39.72 32.38
CA VAL A 245 49.22 39.01 32.91
C VAL A 245 49.84 39.91 33.98
N TYR A 246 49.61 39.57 35.25
CA TYR A 246 50.22 40.25 36.38
C TYR A 246 51.71 39.88 36.42
N TYR A 247 52.56 40.70 35.81
CA TYR A 247 54.00 40.61 36.06
C TYR A 247 54.26 41.17 37.45
N LYS A 248 54.88 40.38 38.33
CA LYS A 248 55.40 40.93 39.60
C LYS A 248 56.42 42.03 39.25
N PRO A 249 56.38 43.21 39.91
CA PRO A 249 57.46 44.16 39.80
C PRO A 249 58.79 43.45 40.07
N HIS A 250 59.76 43.58 39.15
CA HIS A 250 61.09 42.94 39.17
C HIS A 250 61.20 41.45 38.76
N SER A 251 60.16 40.82 38.17
CA SER A 251 60.29 39.43 37.68
C SER A 251 60.87 39.28 36.26
N LEU A 252 61.21 40.39 35.60
CA LEU A 252 61.97 40.34 34.35
C LEU A 252 63.45 40.21 34.71
N SER A 253 63.94 38.98 34.71
CA SER A 253 65.38 38.73 34.65
C SER A 253 65.91 39.40 33.39
N THR A 254 66.66 40.49 33.54
CA THR A 254 67.50 41.07 32.49
C THR A 254 68.81 40.28 32.31
N GLY A 255 68.86 39.05 32.82
CA GLY A 255 70.02 38.17 32.74
C GLY A 255 70.01 37.33 31.48
N SER A 256 70.88 37.71 30.54
CA SER A 256 71.47 36.87 29.51
C SER A 256 71.59 35.39 29.92
N GLY A 257 70.84 34.48 29.28
CA GLY A 257 71.01 33.04 29.45
C GLY A 257 69.73 32.22 29.40
N GLY A 258 69.40 31.77 28.19
CA GLY A 258 68.49 30.67 27.83
C GLY A 258 67.50 30.11 28.87
N SER A 259 66.21 30.37 28.64
CA SER A 259 65.16 29.35 28.78
C SER A 259 63.90 29.84 28.07
N GLY A 260 63.77 29.46 26.79
CA GLY A 260 62.55 29.72 26.03
C GLY A 260 61.42 28.85 26.56
N VAL A 261 60.29 29.48 26.89
CA VAL A 261 59.04 28.77 27.18
C VAL A 261 58.64 27.99 25.92
N THR A 262 58.85 26.68 25.94
CA THR A 262 58.42 25.78 24.86
C THR A 262 57.03 25.27 25.19
N ASN A 263 56.07 25.66 24.34
CA ASN A 263 54.68 25.27 24.49
C ASN A 263 54.50 23.86 23.91
N ALA A 264 54.68 22.83 24.73
CA ALA A 264 54.55 21.43 24.31
C ALA A 264 53.07 21.00 24.34
N ARG A 265 52.37 21.14 23.21
CA ARG A 265 51.00 20.65 23.05
C ARG A 265 51.02 19.25 22.40
N HIS A 266 50.95 18.21 23.22
CA HIS A 266 50.87 16.83 22.75
C HIS A 266 49.44 16.54 22.23
N LYS A 267 49.26 16.45 20.91
CA LYS A 267 47.99 15.99 20.30
C LYS A 267 48.01 14.47 20.22
N GLN A 268 47.25 13.78 21.05
CA GLN A 268 46.93 12.37 20.83
C GLN A 268 45.85 12.27 19.75
N ARG A 269 46.14 11.50 18.70
CA ARG A 269 45.21 11.16 17.63
C ARG A 269 44.55 9.84 18.03
N ARG A 270 43.24 9.84 18.29
CA ARG A 270 42.46 8.60 18.46
C ARG A 270 42.25 7.98 17.08
N THR A 271 42.69 6.74 16.92
CA THR A 271 42.26 5.82 15.85
C THR A 271 41.05 5.04 16.32
#